data_AF-A0A9P1FXD9-F1
#
_entry.id   AF-A0A9P1FXD9-F1
#
_cell.length_a   1.000
_cell.length_b   1.000
_cell.length_c   1.000
_cell.angle_alpha   90.00
_cell.angle_beta   90.00
_cell.angle_gamma   90.00
#
_symmetry.space_group_name_H-M   'P 1'
#
loop_
_entity.id
_entity.type
_entity.pdbx_description
1 polymer ?
#
loop_
_entity_poly.entity_id
_entity_poly.type
_entity_poly.pdbx_seq_one_letter_code
_entity_poly.pdbx_strand_id
1 'polypeptide(L)'
;MAVAVAGSLHPAMGSKPQHGWHGAHATPLKGWMPEGRSVALVASGLCSLGRCSRHRHRWQRSASEADPSPDLPSVGRRLRVWFVSEDDLADYEYGTVSEVHDDGEVTIQWDGQGEERLDLSDISFEWLGHDFAADLMANLRESRQESLEGATEAGAEVVAMPVEQLRKELSAMSWMRKELEARRRQAEELRRENEELKAAREDFHRRYGKLLPDRSQQNAQETKRETKREMAKFCIPMFYVSYVSYTSLTCLVLGILCLPAACSLLAQRA
;
A
#
# COMPACT_ATOMS: atom_id res chain seq x y z
N MET A 1 -32.54 4.27 -46.16
CA MET A 1 -33.16 4.79 -44.92
C MET A 1 -32.58 6.18 -44.69
N ALA A 2 -33.39 7.21 -44.87
CA ALA A 2 -32.97 8.60 -44.78
C ALA A 2 -33.36 9.15 -43.41
N VAL A 3 -32.41 9.80 -42.73
CA VAL A 3 -32.66 10.60 -41.53
C VAL A 3 -32.49 12.06 -41.93
N ALA A 4 -33.58 12.81 -41.85
CA ALA A 4 -33.57 14.26 -42.01
C ALA A 4 -33.26 14.89 -40.66
N VAL A 5 -32.25 15.77 -40.61
CA VAL A 5 -32.04 16.68 -39.49
C VAL A 5 -32.04 18.09 -40.06
N ALA A 6 -33.11 18.82 -39.78
CA ALA A 6 -33.22 20.26 -40.00
C ALA A 6 -32.99 20.96 -38.65
N GLY A 7 -32.14 21.98 -38.63
CA GLY A 7 -31.90 22.80 -37.46
C GLY A 7 -30.69 23.71 -37.65
N SER A 8 -30.91 24.87 -38.26
CA SER A 8 -29.99 26.00 -38.30
C SER A 8 -30.47 27.03 -37.27
N LEU A 9 -29.55 27.69 -36.54
CA LEU A 9 -29.60 29.12 -36.17
C LEU A 9 -28.40 29.55 -35.28
N HIS A 10 -27.64 30.50 -35.83
CA HIS A 10 -26.77 31.57 -35.26
C HIS A 10 -25.65 31.32 -34.23
N PRO A 11 -24.43 31.87 -34.46
CA PRO A 11 -23.49 32.23 -33.40
C PRO A 11 -23.70 33.70 -32.97
N ALA A 12 -24.01 33.91 -31.69
CA ALA A 12 -23.90 35.21 -31.03
C ALA A 12 -22.49 35.37 -30.48
N MET A 13 -21.80 36.42 -30.91
CA MET A 13 -20.58 36.91 -30.26
C MET A 13 -20.93 37.44 -28.86
N GLY A 14 -20.33 36.84 -27.83
CA GLY A 14 -20.42 37.27 -26.44
C GLY A 14 -19.03 37.44 -25.85
N SER A 15 -18.72 38.68 -25.48
CA SER A 15 -17.50 39.16 -24.83
C SER A 15 -17.17 38.44 -23.51
N LYS A 16 -15.88 38.17 -23.27
CA LYS A 16 -15.33 37.75 -21.97
C LYS A 16 -15.56 38.84 -20.91
N PRO A 17 -16.07 38.52 -19.70
CA PRO A 17 -15.87 39.36 -18.54
C PRO A 17 -14.52 39.04 -17.89
N GLN A 18 -13.74 40.09 -17.62
CA GLN A 18 -12.63 40.06 -16.68
C GLN A 18 -13.22 40.12 -15.26
N HIS A 19 -13.00 39.08 -14.46
CA HIS A 19 -13.23 39.15 -13.02
C HIS A 19 -11.88 39.22 -12.32
N GLY A 20 -11.53 40.42 -11.86
CA GLY A 20 -10.50 40.63 -10.86
C GLY A 20 -11.07 40.25 -9.50
N TRP A 21 -10.45 39.28 -8.85
CA TRP A 21 -10.75 38.91 -7.47
C TRP A 21 -10.04 39.88 -6.53
N HIS A 22 -10.83 40.74 -5.87
CA HIS A 22 -10.35 41.49 -4.72
C HIS A 22 -10.40 40.57 -3.50
N GLY A 23 -9.24 40.39 -2.86
CA GLY A 23 -9.09 39.63 -1.63
C GLY A 23 -9.96 40.16 -0.51
N ALA A 24 -10.69 39.25 0.13
CA ALA A 24 -11.33 39.46 1.42
C ALA A 24 -10.66 38.55 2.44
N HIS A 25 -10.08 39.15 3.47
CA HIS A 25 -9.50 38.49 4.62
C HIS A 25 -10.54 37.59 5.31
N ALA A 26 -10.27 36.28 5.40
CA ALA A 26 -11.04 35.35 6.21
C ALA A 26 -10.28 35.06 7.52
N THR A 27 -10.88 35.43 8.64
CA THR A 27 -10.51 35.01 10.00
C THR A 27 -10.82 33.52 10.23
N PRO A 28 -10.00 32.78 10.99
CA PRO A 28 -10.23 31.35 11.21
C PRO A 28 -11.30 31.13 12.29
N LEU A 29 -12.44 30.53 11.90
CA LEU A 29 -13.41 29.99 12.86
C LEU A 29 -13.04 28.56 13.23
N LYS A 30 -12.67 28.43 14.51
CA LYS A 30 -12.24 27.23 15.19
C LYS A 30 -13.46 26.49 15.72
N GLY A 31 -13.53 25.21 15.38
CA GLY A 31 -14.43 24.24 16.01
C GLY A 31 -15.72 24.05 15.24
N TRP A 32 -16.00 22.78 14.92
CA TRP A 32 -17.26 22.07 15.13
C TRP A 32 -17.04 20.63 14.63
N MET A 33 -16.81 19.70 15.57
CA MET A 33 -17.02 18.26 15.35
C MET A 33 -18.15 17.84 16.29
N PRO A 34 -19.22 17.20 15.81
CA PRO A 34 -20.12 16.48 16.69
C PRO A 34 -19.58 15.08 16.97
N GLU A 35 -19.44 14.79 18.25
CA GLU A 35 -19.23 13.47 18.81
C GLU A 35 -20.41 12.53 18.50
N GLY A 36 -20.09 11.26 18.21
CA GLY A 36 -20.94 10.14 18.59
C GLY A 36 -21.58 9.34 17.44
N ARG A 37 -21.11 8.10 17.22
CA ARG A 37 -21.71 6.88 17.78
C ARG A 37 -21.16 5.64 17.06
N SER A 38 -20.50 4.80 17.84
CA SER A 38 -20.11 3.45 17.48
C SER A 38 -21.34 2.55 17.37
N VAL A 39 -21.52 1.88 16.23
CA VAL A 39 -22.43 0.73 16.10
C VAL A 39 -21.59 -0.50 15.81
N ALA A 40 -21.45 -1.35 16.83
CA ALA A 40 -20.86 -2.67 16.70
C ALA A 40 -21.89 -3.61 16.05
N LEU A 41 -21.63 -4.02 14.81
CA LEU A 41 -22.36 -5.14 14.17
C LEU A 41 -21.62 -6.44 14.47
N VAL A 42 -22.23 -7.23 15.34
CA VAL A 42 -21.90 -8.63 15.59
C VAL A 42 -22.39 -9.46 14.40
N ALA A 43 -21.48 -10.14 13.71
CA ALA A 43 -21.83 -11.23 12.81
C ALA A 43 -20.90 -12.43 13.09
N SER A 44 -21.36 -13.30 13.99
CA SER A 44 -20.87 -14.66 14.13
C SER A 44 -21.59 -15.55 13.13
N GLY A 45 -20.84 -16.25 12.27
CA GLY A 45 -21.43 -17.12 11.25
C GLY A 45 -20.42 -18.05 10.57
N LEU A 46 -19.94 -19.03 11.33
CA LEU A 46 -19.49 -20.37 10.93
C LEU A 46 -19.27 -20.66 9.43
N CYS A 47 -18.01 -20.83 9.04
CA CYS A 47 -17.64 -21.69 7.91
C CYS A 47 -16.54 -22.67 8.36
N SER A 48 -16.96 -23.92 8.51
CA SER A 48 -16.16 -25.07 8.89
C SER A 48 -15.47 -25.68 7.66
N LEU A 49 -14.17 -25.96 7.84
CA LEU A 49 -13.42 -27.10 7.31
C LEU A 49 -13.31 -27.28 5.78
N GLY A 50 -12.10 -27.06 5.24
CA GLY A 50 -11.72 -27.76 3.99
C GLY A 50 -10.47 -27.30 3.24
N ARG A 51 -9.29 -27.70 3.74
CA ARG A 51 -8.00 -27.85 3.02
C ARG A 51 -7.21 -26.60 2.59
N CYS A 52 -6.08 -26.47 3.29
CA CYS A 52 -4.89 -25.70 2.97
C CYS A 52 -4.37 -25.92 1.55
N SER A 53 -4.24 -24.83 0.78
CA SER A 53 -3.18 -24.68 -0.21
C SER A 53 -2.29 -23.50 0.20
N ARG A 54 -1.30 -23.80 1.05
CA ARG A 54 -0.20 -22.90 1.38
C ARG A 54 0.77 -22.86 0.20
N HIS A 55 0.58 -21.95 -0.74
CA HIS A 55 1.63 -21.51 -1.66
C HIS A 55 1.22 -20.22 -2.38
N ARG A 56 1.08 -19.11 -1.63
CA ARG A 56 0.83 -17.80 -2.25
C ARG A 56 1.27 -16.59 -1.43
N HIS A 57 2.44 -16.63 -0.78
CA HIS A 57 3.04 -15.43 -0.21
C HIS A 57 4.57 -15.49 -0.26
N ARG A 58 5.16 -15.19 -1.42
CA ARG A 58 6.61 -14.92 -1.53
C ARG A 58 6.95 -14.17 -2.82
N TRP A 59 6.33 -13.01 -3.06
CA TRP A 59 6.82 -12.01 -4.04
C TRP A 59 6.49 -10.56 -3.65
N GLN A 60 6.14 -10.30 -2.38
CA GLN A 60 6.04 -8.95 -1.83
C GLN A 60 7.11 -8.77 -0.74
N ARG A 61 8.35 -8.58 -1.17
CA ARG A 61 9.40 -7.92 -0.39
C ARG A 61 10.61 -7.76 -1.30
N SER A 62 10.72 -6.57 -1.89
CA SER A 62 11.94 -5.85 -2.26
C SER A 62 11.56 -4.64 -3.12
N ALA A 63 10.86 -3.72 -2.51
CA ALA A 63 10.76 -2.32 -2.91
C ALA A 63 10.49 -1.53 -1.64
N SER A 64 11.45 -1.58 -0.71
CA SER A 64 11.56 -0.59 0.35
C SER A 64 12.67 0.37 -0.08
N GLU A 65 12.44 1.07 -1.19
CA GLU A 65 12.92 2.44 -1.25
C GLU A 65 12.06 3.19 -0.24
N ALA A 66 12.70 3.89 0.67
CA ALA A 66 12.06 4.54 1.80
C ALA A 66 10.79 5.27 1.33
N ASP A 67 9.62 4.88 1.86
CA ASP A 67 8.43 5.70 1.74
C ASP A 67 8.84 7.10 2.23
N PRO A 68 8.90 8.13 1.36
CA PRO A 68 9.16 9.47 1.83
C PRO A 68 8.09 9.76 2.87
N SER A 69 8.53 10.29 4.02
CA SER A 69 7.65 10.77 5.10
C SER A 69 6.32 11.25 4.51
N PRO A 70 5.17 10.65 4.88
CA PRO A 70 3.91 10.87 4.19
C PRO A 70 3.49 12.34 4.14
N ASP A 71 4.11 13.18 4.98
CA ASP A 71 3.70 14.56 5.26
C ASP A 71 4.50 15.64 4.51
N LEU A 72 5.59 15.31 3.80
CA LEU A 72 6.40 16.32 3.10
C LEU A 72 5.99 16.47 1.62
N PRO A 73 5.84 17.71 1.12
CA PRO A 73 5.63 17.95 -0.30
C PRO A 73 6.86 17.50 -1.10
N SER A 74 6.64 16.80 -2.20
CA SER A 74 7.69 16.39 -3.13
C SER A 74 7.29 16.68 -4.57
N VAL A 75 8.27 17.09 -5.38
CA VAL A 75 8.06 17.32 -6.82
C VAL A 75 7.59 16.03 -7.49
N GLY A 76 6.58 16.15 -8.35
CA GLY A 76 5.92 15.06 -9.04
C GLY A 76 4.81 14.38 -8.24
N ARG A 77 4.61 14.75 -6.96
CA ARG A 77 3.52 14.20 -6.15
C ARG A 77 2.18 14.82 -6.56
N ARG A 78 1.14 14.01 -6.65
CA ARG A 78 -0.21 14.48 -6.95
C ARG A 78 -1.00 14.77 -5.67
N LEU A 79 -1.85 15.77 -5.74
CA LEU A 79 -2.79 16.11 -4.68
C LEU A 79 -4.19 16.35 -5.24
N ARG A 80 -5.18 16.14 -4.38
CA ARG A 80 -6.57 16.57 -4.56
C ARG A 80 -6.80 17.78 -3.66
N VAL A 81 -7.31 18.87 -4.21
CA VAL A 81 -7.62 20.11 -3.49
C VAL A 81 -9.12 20.34 -3.52
N TRP A 82 -9.71 20.65 -2.35
CA TRP A 82 -11.12 21.00 -2.24
C TRP A 82 -11.31 22.51 -2.22
N PHE A 83 -12.28 22.97 -3.01
CA PHE A 83 -12.70 24.37 -3.07
C PHE A 83 -14.14 24.47 -2.56
N VAL A 84 -14.38 25.48 -1.73
CA VAL A 84 -15.75 25.85 -1.36
C VAL A 84 -16.24 26.86 -2.40
N SER A 85 -17.20 26.43 -3.22
CA SER A 85 -17.87 27.33 -4.14
C SER A 85 -18.89 28.22 -3.41
N GLU A 86 -19.32 29.32 -4.02
CA GLU A 86 -20.34 30.23 -3.46
C GLU A 86 -21.68 29.53 -3.16
N ASP A 87 -21.93 28.38 -3.80
CA ASP A 87 -23.14 27.57 -3.63
C ASP A 87 -23.01 26.51 -2.50
N ASP A 88 -21.98 26.61 -1.65
CA ASP A 88 -21.65 25.63 -0.59
C ASP A 88 -21.44 24.18 -1.10
N LEU A 89 -21.31 24.00 -2.41
CA LEU A 89 -20.93 22.72 -2.99
C LEU A 89 -19.41 22.62 -2.96
N ALA A 90 -18.91 21.62 -2.23
CA ALA A 90 -17.50 21.27 -2.24
C ALA A 90 -17.15 20.68 -3.61
N ASP A 91 -16.43 21.44 -4.42
CA ASP A 91 -15.82 20.93 -5.64
C ASP A 91 -14.36 20.56 -5.36
N TYR A 92 -13.77 19.75 -6.22
CA TYR A 92 -12.36 19.38 -6.09
C TYR A 92 -11.65 19.39 -7.42
N GLU A 93 -10.39 19.83 -7.41
CA GLU A 93 -9.49 19.72 -8.55
C GLU A 93 -8.26 18.89 -8.23
N TYR A 94 -7.70 18.30 -9.27
CA TYR A 94 -6.48 17.51 -9.19
C TYR A 94 -5.31 18.27 -9.78
N GLY A 95 -4.18 18.22 -9.09
CA GLY A 95 -2.94 18.83 -9.53
C GLY A 95 -1.71 17.98 -9.22
N THR A 96 -0.63 18.28 -9.89
CA THR A 96 0.70 17.69 -9.66
C THR A 96 1.64 18.78 -9.19
N VAL A 97 2.38 18.54 -8.11
CA VAL A 97 3.41 19.47 -7.63
C VAL A 97 4.53 19.52 -8.66
N SER A 98 4.71 20.64 -9.35
CA SER A 98 5.81 20.86 -10.28
C SER A 98 7.05 21.40 -9.57
N GLU A 99 6.86 22.25 -8.55
CA GLU A 99 7.96 22.84 -7.76
C GLU A 99 7.58 22.94 -6.28
N VAL A 100 8.59 22.79 -5.40
CA VAL A 100 8.47 22.99 -3.95
C VAL A 100 9.41 24.13 -3.56
N HIS A 101 8.87 25.14 -2.88
CA HIS A 101 9.62 26.32 -2.45
C HIS A 101 10.00 26.24 -0.96
N ASP A 102 11.07 26.92 -0.56
CA ASP A 102 11.62 26.84 0.80
C ASP A 102 10.69 27.47 1.88
N ASP A 103 9.72 28.28 1.46
CA ASP A 103 8.73 28.97 2.28
C ASP A 103 7.50 28.12 2.62
N GLY A 104 7.41 26.89 2.09
CA GLY A 104 6.24 26.02 2.26
C GLY A 104 5.18 26.17 1.17
N GLU A 105 5.40 27.08 0.21
CA GLU A 105 4.57 27.19 -0.98
C GLU A 105 4.93 26.09 -1.99
N VAL A 106 3.94 25.69 -2.78
CA VAL A 106 4.12 24.72 -3.87
C VAL A 106 3.54 25.28 -5.16
N THR A 107 4.20 24.97 -6.27
CA THR A 107 3.63 25.21 -7.60
C THR A 107 2.92 23.93 -8.05
N ILE A 108 1.64 24.05 -8.35
CA ILE A 108 0.75 22.96 -8.74
C ILE A 108 0.41 23.14 -10.22
N GLN A 109 0.75 22.13 -11.02
CA GLN A 109 0.25 21.99 -12.39
C GLN A 109 -1.13 21.31 -12.33
N TRP A 110 -2.19 22.07 -12.56
CA TRP A 110 -3.56 21.58 -12.63
C TRP A 110 -3.81 20.79 -13.91
N ASP A 111 -4.65 19.75 -13.83
CA ASP A 111 -4.96 18.84 -14.95
C ASP A 111 -5.65 19.52 -16.16
N GLY A 112 -6.07 20.79 -16.06
CA GLY A 112 -6.70 21.52 -17.15
C GLY A 112 -6.62 23.05 -17.12
N GLN A 113 -6.04 23.65 -16.07
CA GLN A 113 -6.10 25.10 -15.85
C GLN A 113 -4.73 25.81 -15.84
N GLY A 114 -3.63 25.07 -16.03
CA GLY A 114 -2.28 25.64 -16.04
C GLY A 114 -1.55 25.42 -14.72
N GLU A 115 -0.52 26.23 -14.46
CA GLU A 115 0.25 26.19 -13.21
C GLU A 115 -0.17 27.31 -12.28
N GLU A 116 -0.24 27.02 -10.99
CA GLU A 116 -0.57 27.99 -9.94
C GLU A 116 0.31 27.75 -8.71
N ARG A 117 0.76 28.83 -8.07
CA ARG A 117 1.57 28.79 -6.85
C ARG A 117 0.68 29.08 -5.65
N LEU A 118 0.66 28.17 -4.68
CA LEU A 118 -0.23 28.22 -3.52
C LEU A 118 0.50 27.80 -2.25
N ASP A 119 0.12 28.39 -1.12
CA ASP A 119 0.52 27.94 0.21
C ASP A 119 -0.33 26.73 0.61
N LEU A 120 0.32 25.61 0.94
CA LEU A 120 -0.37 24.39 1.37
C LEU A 120 -1.17 24.59 2.67
N SER A 121 -0.80 25.57 3.50
CA SER A 121 -1.50 25.85 4.75
C SER A 121 -2.85 26.56 4.55
N ASP A 122 -3.04 27.20 3.41
CA ASP A 122 -4.26 27.96 3.07
C ASP A 122 -5.32 27.11 2.34
N ILE A 123 -4.95 25.90 1.90
CA ILE A 123 -5.83 25.03 1.11
C ILE A 123 -6.16 23.73 1.86
N SER A 124 -7.37 23.22 1.64
CA SER A 124 -7.73 21.86 2.08
C SER A 124 -7.31 20.88 1.01
N PHE A 125 -6.38 19.97 1.32
CA PHE A 125 -5.85 19.04 0.33
C PHE A 125 -5.57 17.64 0.91
N GLU A 126 -5.47 16.67 0.01
CA GLU A 126 -5.08 15.29 0.30
C GLU A 126 -4.02 14.83 -0.70
N TRP A 127 -2.92 14.28 -0.18
CA TRP A 127 -1.92 13.63 -1.00
C TRP A 127 -2.48 12.33 -1.57
N LEU A 128 -2.49 12.22 -2.90
CA LEU A 128 -2.85 10.97 -3.55
C LEU A 128 -1.70 9.97 -3.42
N GLY A 129 -2.04 8.68 -3.32
CA GLY A 129 -1.05 7.62 -3.14
C GLY A 129 -0.12 7.49 -4.34
N HIS A 130 0.96 6.72 -4.17
CA HIS A 130 1.88 6.40 -5.28
C HIS A 130 1.20 5.65 -6.44
N ASP A 131 0.01 5.06 -6.22
CA ASP A 131 -0.77 4.38 -7.25
C ASP A 131 -2.00 5.20 -7.66
N PHE A 132 -1.76 6.40 -8.18
CA PHE A 132 -2.80 7.28 -8.72
C PHE A 132 -3.72 6.58 -9.75
N ALA A 133 -3.19 5.63 -10.53
CA ALA A 133 -4.01 4.88 -11.47
C ALA A 133 -5.06 4.03 -10.72
N ALA A 134 -4.70 3.44 -9.59
CA ALA A 134 -5.64 2.72 -8.74
C ALA A 134 -6.68 3.66 -8.10
N ASP A 135 -6.24 4.82 -7.59
CA ASP A 135 -7.12 5.80 -6.94
C ASP A 135 -8.12 6.42 -7.93
N LEU A 136 -7.64 6.82 -9.12
CA LEU A 136 -8.49 7.35 -10.19
C LEU A 136 -9.51 6.30 -10.66
N MET A 137 -9.08 5.04 -10.81
CA MET A 137 -9.98 3.95 -11.19
C MET A 137 -11.00 3.64 -10.11
N ALA A 138 -10.63 3.75 -8.82
CA ALA A 138 -11.56 3.61 -7.71
C ALA A 138 -12.63 4.70 -7.74
N ASN A 139 -12.23 5.97 -7.89
CA ASN A 139 -13.14 7.11 -7.95
C ASN A 139 -14.10 7.03 -9.16
N LEU A 140 -13.58 6.69 -10.34
CA LEU A 140 -14.41 6.51 -11.54
C LEU A 140 -15.41 5.36 -11.36
N ARG A 141 -15.00 4.29 -10.67
CA ARG A 141 -15.86 3.14 -10.39
C ARG A 141 -16.97 3.51 -9.39
N GLU A 142 -16.63 4.23 -8.33
CA GLU A 142 -17.58 4.69 -7.32
C GLU A 142 -18.61 5.64 -7.94
N SER A 143 -18.18 6.66 -8.69
CA SER A 143 -19.09 7.59 -9.37
C SER A 143 -20.03 6.89 -10.36
N ARG A 144 -19.52 5.91 -11.11
CA ARG A 144 -20.38 5.09 -11.98
C ARG A 144 -21.34 4.21 -11.20
N GLN A 145 -20.90 3.65 -10.08
CA GLN A 145 -21.75 2.82 -9.25
C GLN A 145 -22.91 3.63 -8.65
N GLU A 146 -22.62 4.82 -8.11
CA GLU A 146 -23.64 5.75 -7.61
C GLU A 146 -24.63 6.15 -8.70
N SER A 147 -24.14 6.45 -9.90
CA SER A 147 -24.99 6.78 -11.06
C SER A 147 -25.91 5.62 -11.48
N LEU A 148 -25.40 4.38 -11.42
CA LEU A 148 -26.16 3.17 -11.74
C LEU A 148 -27.18 2.84 -10.66
N GLU A 149 -26.82 2.98 -9.39
CA GLU A 149 -27.71 2.77 -8.24
C GLU A 149 -28.87 3.77 -8.31
N GLY A 150 -28.59 5.06 -8.50
CA GLY A 150 -29.63 6.08 -8.65
C GLY A 150 -30.55 5.85 -9.87
N ALA A 151 -30.00 5.39 -11.00
CA ALA A 151 -30.82 5.05 -12.17
C ALA A 151 -31.68 3.80 -11.94
N THR A 152 -31.15 2.81 -11.24
CA THR A 152 -31.89 1.59 -10.88
C THR A 152 -33.05 1.91 -9.93
N GLU A 153 -32.81 2.76 -8.93
CA GLU A 153 -33.83 3.25 -8.00
C GLU A 153 -34.91 4.08 -8.71
N ALA A 154 -34.53 4.88 -9.71
CA ALA A 154 -35.45 5.65 -10.53
C ALA A 154 -36.20 4.81 -11.60
N GLY A 155 -35.85 3.53 -11.78
CA GLY A 155 -36.39 2.68 -12.85
C GLY A 155 -36.02 3.16 -14.26
N ALA A 156 -34.92 3.89 -14.41
CA ALA A 156 -34.45 4.40 -15.69
C ALA A 156 -33.70 3.32 -16.47
N GLU A 157 -34.05 3.13 -17.74
CA GLU A 157 -33.36 2.18 -18.64
C GLU A 157 -32.00 2.71 -19.12
N VAL A 158 -31.75 4.02 -19.04
CA VAL A 158 -30.55 4.68 -19.57
C VAL A 158 -30.00 5.70 -18.57
N VAL A 159 -28.69 5.65 -18.32
CA VAL A 159 -27.95 6.68 -17.58
C VAL A 159 -27.42 7.70 -18.59
N ALA A 160 -27.92 8.93 -18.53
CA ALA A 160 -27.35 10.03 -19.30
C ALA A 160 -26.10 10.55 -18.59
N MET A 161 -24.94 10.49 -19.24
CA MET A 161 -23.68 11.02 -18.72
C MET A 161 -23.40 12.40 -19.32
N PRO A 162 -23.06 13.41 -18.51
CA PRO A 162 -22.61 14.70 -19.01
C PRO A 162 -21.39 14.55 -19.94
N VAL A 163 -21.37 15.29 -21.04
CA VAL A 163 -20.26 15.25 -22.02
C VAL A 163 -18.91 15.59 -21.37
N GLU A 164 -18.92 16.50 -20.40
CA GLU A 164 -17.69 16.88 -19.68
C GLU A 164 -17.14 15.73 -18.82
N GLN A 165 -18.01 14.91 -18.21
CA GLN A 165 -17.58 13.72 -17.48
C GLN A 165 -16.97 12.68 -18.42
N LEU A 166 -17.57 12.47 -19.59
CA LEU A 166 -17.01 11.57 -20.60
C LEU A 166 -15.63 12.04 -21.11
N ARG A 167 -15.44 13.36 -21.26
CA ARG A 167 -14.12 13.94 -21.61
C ARG A 167 -13.10 13.68 -20.51
N LYS A 168 -13.48 13.86 -19.23
CA LYS A 168 -12.61 13.54 -18.09
C LYS A 168 -12.20 12.06 -18.10
N GLU A 169 -13.14 11.13 -18.30
CA GLU A 169 -12.85 9.69 -18.40
C GLU A 169 -11.90 9.35 -19.56
N LEU A 170 -12.10 9.95 -20.74
CA LEU A 170 -11.24 9.73 -21.91
C LEU A 170 -9.83 10.27 -21.68
N SER A 171 -9.71 11.47 -21.10
CA SER A 171 -8.42 12.06 -20.73
C SER A 171 -7.67 11.18 -19.74
N ALA A 172 -8.35 10.72 -18.69
CA ALA A 172 -7.82 9.78 -17.70
C ALA A 172 -7.28 8.49 -18.36
N MET A 173 -8.07 7.85 -19.22
CA MET A 173 -7.65 6.65 -19.95
C MET A 173 -6.45 6.90 -20.87
N SER A 174 -6.42 8.06 -21.54
CA SER A 174 -5.31 8.42 -22.42
C SER A 174 -4.01 8.61 -21.64
N TRP A 175 -4.09 9.23 -20.46
CA TRP A 175 -2.98 9.40 -19.54
C TRP A 175 -2.49 8.04 -19.02
N MET A 176 -3.40 7.17 -18.56
CA MET A 176 -3.04 5.83 -18.08
C MET A 176 -2.32 5.00 -19.14
N ARG A 177 -2.72 5.12 -20.42
CA ARG A 177 -2.03 4.45 -21.51
C ARG A 177 -0.59 4.94 -21.66
N LYS A 178 -0.38 6.27 -21.65
CA LYS A 178 0.96 6.86 -21.72
C LYS A 178 1.84 6.43 -20.54
N GLU A 179 1.26 6.41 -19.34
CA GLU A 179 1.95 5.99 -18.13
C GLU A 179 2.37 4.51 -18.19
N LEU A 180 1.48 3.63 -18.64
CA LEU A 180 1.82 2.21 -18.84
C LEU A 180 2.92 2.00 -19.88
N GLU A 181 2.91 2.78 -20.97
CA GLU A 181 3.98 2.75 -21.97
C GLU A 181 5.31 3.24 -21.40
N ALA A 182 5.31 4.30 -20.59
CA ALA A 182 6.50 4.82 -19.92
C ALA A 182 7.09 3.80 -18.94
N ARG A 183 6.24 3.22 -18.06
CA ARG A 183 6.65 2.17 -17.12
C ARG A 183 7.15 0.91 -17.82
N ARG A 184 6.58 0.55 -18.97
CA ARG A 184 7.08 -0.56 -19.79
C ARG A 184 8.49 -0.28 -20.29
N ARG A 185 8.77 0.93 -20.80
CA ARG A 185 10.12 1.31 -21.26
C ARG A 185 11.12 1.26 -20.11
N GLN A 186 10.77 1.81 -18.96
CA GLN A 186 11.60 1.76 -17.76
C GLN A 186 11.89 0.31 -17.32
N ALA A 187 10.88 -0.56 -17.37
CA ALA A 187 11.07 -1.97 -17.05
C ALA A 187 11.97 -2.70 -18.05
N GLU A 188 11.91 -2.35 -19.34
CA GLU A 188 12.78 -2.88 -20.38
C GLU A 188 14.23 -2.38 -20.21
N GLU A 189 14.42 -1.12 -19.85
CA GLU A 189 15.72 -0.51 -19.54
C GLU A 189 16.36 -1.17 -18.31
N LEU A 190 15.62 -1.30 -17.21
CA LEU A 190 16.09 -1.99 -16.01
C LEU A 190 16.44 -3.46 -16.26
N ARG A 191 15.72 -4.15 -17.15
CA ARG A 191 16.08 -5.52 -17.55
C ARG A 191 17.42 -5.55 -18.27
N ARG A 192 17.65 -4.63 -19.19
CA ARG A 192 18.92 -4.51 -19.91
C ARG A 192 20.07 -4.19 -18.96
N GLU A 193 19.91 -3.22 -18.07
CA GLU A 193 20.93 -2.91 -17.04
C GLU A 193 21.22 -4.13 -16.16
N ASN A 194 20.19 -4.89 -15.77
CA ASN A 194 20.37 -6.09 -14.96
C ASN A 194 21.17 -7.17 -15.71
N GLU A 195 20.93 -7.33 -17.02
CA GLU A 195 21.70 -8.22 -17.89
C GLU A 195 23.16 -7.77 -18.01
N GLU A 196 23.40 -6.48 -18.19
CA GLU A 196 24.75 -5.90 -18.26
C GLU A 196 25.49 -6.09 -16.93
N LEU A 197 24.83 -5.85 -15.79
CA LEU A 197 25.39 -6.08 -14.45
C LEU A 197 25.68 -7.55 -14.17
N LYS A 198 24.82 -8.47 -14.66
CA LYS A 198 25.08 -9.91 -14.59
C LYS A 198 26.29 -10.30 -15.41
N ALA A 199 26.39 -9.83 -16.65
CA ALA A 199 27.54 -10.07 -17.51
C ALA A 199 28.84 -9.52 -16.88
N ALA A 200 28.80 -8.31 -16.32
CA ALA A 200 29.93 -7.72 -15.59
C ALA A 200 30.33 -8.55 -14.36
N ARG A 201 29.34 -9.06 -13.59
CA ARG A 201 29.59 -9.95 -12.46
C ARG A 201 30.22 -11.27 -12.89
N GLU A 202 29.74 -11.87 -13.98
CA GLU A 202 30.30 -13.10 -14.54
C GLU A 202 31.73 -12.91 -15.05
N ASP A 203 32.02 -11.80 -15.76
CA ASP A 203 33.38 -11.48 -16.21
C ASP A 203 34.31 -11.22 -15.02
N PHE A 204 33.83 -10.50 -13.99
CA PHE A 204 34.57 -10.31 -12.76
C PHE A 204 34.90 -11.64 -12.07
N HIS A 205 33.92 -12.55 -11.94
CA HIS A 205 34.16 -13.90 -11.39
C HIS A 205 35.11 -14.71 -12.26
N ARG A 206 35.04 -14.59 -13.59
CA ARG A 206 35.96 -15.28 -14.50
C ARG A 206 37.40 -14.81 -14.32
N ARG A 207 37.61 -13.49 -14.18
CA ARG A 207 38.94 -12.88 -14.03
C ARG A 207 39.53 -13.02 -12.64
N TYR A 208 38.71 -12.82 -11.60
CA TYR A 208 39.15 -12.67 -10.20
C TYR A 208 38.61 -13.74 -9.25
N GLY A 209 37.75 -14.65 -9.71
CA GLY A 209 37.09 -15.64 -8.85
C GLY A 209 38.03 -16.63 -8.16
N LYS A 210 39.27 -16.78 -8.63
CA LYS A 210 40.30 -17.58 -7.93
C LYS A 210 41.01 -16.80 -6.81
N LEU A 211 40.98 -15.47 -6.84
CA LEU A 211 41.66 -14.60 -5.87
C LEU A 211 40.75 -14.22 -4.70
N LEU A 212 39.44 -14.29 -4.89
CA LEU A 212 38.47 -14.07 -3.84
C LEU A 212 38.07 -15.43 -3.27
N PRO A 213 38.46 -15.77 -2.03
CA PRO A 213 37.87 -16.92 -1.36
C PRO A 213 36.35 -16.75 -1.37
N ASP A 214 35.66 -17.81 -1.76
CA ASP A 214 34.24 -17.79 -2.04
C ASP A 214 33.49 -17.38 -0.77
N ARG A 215 33.17 -16.08 -0.62
CA ARG A 215 32.48 -15.52 0.55
C ARG A 215 31.15 -16.22 0.80
N SER A 216 30.55 -16.79 -0.25
CA SER A 216 29.38 -17.64 -0.16
C SER A 216 29.65 -18.91 0.66
N GLN A 217 30.81 -19.54 0.47
CA GLN A 217 31.24 -20.71 1.24
C GLN A 217 31.63 -20.34 2.66
N GLN A 218 32.27 -19.19 2.87
CA GLN A 218 32.57 -18.68 4.22
C GLN A 218 31.28 -18.38 5.00
N ASN A 219 30.34 -17.64 4.42
CA ASN A 219 29.04 -17.33 5.03
C ASN A 219 28.20 -18.61 5.24
N ALA A 220 28.22 -19.56 4.31
CA ALA A 220 27.56 -20.86 4.46
C ALA A 220 28.18 -21.72 5.58
N GLN A 221 29.50 -21.60 5.79
CA GLN A 221 30.16 -22.27 6.91
C GLN A 221 29.88 -21.56 8.24
N GLU A 222 29.85 -20.24 8.27
CA GLU A 222 29.50 -19.46 9.45
C GLU A 222 28.06 -19.72 9.89
N THR A 223 27.10 -19.67 8.98
CA THR A 223 25.71 -20.04 9.26
C THR A 223 25.58 -21.49 9.74
N LYS A 224 26.30 -22.45 9.13
CA LYS A 224 26.35 -23.84 9.65
C LYS A 224 26.94 -23.93 11.06
N ARG A 225 27.93 -23.10 11.40
CA ARG A 225 28.52 -23.04 12.75
C ARG A 225 27.56 -22.40 13.74
N GLU A 226 26.86 -21.34 13.35
CA GLU A 226 25.82 -20.69 14.15
C GLU A 226 24.65 -21.61 14.42
N THR A 227 24.11 -22.29 13.39
CA THR A 227 23.02 -23.25 13.58
C THR A 227 23.46 -24.42 14.47
N LYS A 228 24.70 -24.88 14.36
CA LYS A 228 25.24 -25.90 15.27
C LYS A 228 25.35 -25.39 16.71
N ARG A 229 25.77 -24.13 16.92
CA ARG A 229 25.83 -23.51 18.25
C ARG A 229 24.43 -23.34 18.84
N GLU A 230 23.48 -22.87 18.05
CA GLU A 230 22.06 -22.75 18.44
C GLU A 230 21.48 -24.12 18.80
N MET A 231 21.66 -25.14 17.96
CA MET A 231 21.21 -26.50 18.27
C MET A 231 21.87 -27.06 19.53
N ALA A 232 23.16 -26.79 19.76
CA ALA A 232 23.83 -27.21 21.00
C ALA A 232 23.20 -26.55 22.24
N LYS A 233 22.80 -25.28 22.18
CA LYS A 233 22.10 -24.60 23.28
C LYS A 233 20.76 -25.25 23.62
N PHE A 234 20.03 -25.77 22.62
CA PHE A 234 18.74 -26.43 22.85
C PHE A 234 18.87 -27.91 23.25
N CYS A 235 19.79 -28.66 22.64
CA CYS A 235 19.93 -30.09 22.89
C CYS A 235 20.53 -30.39 24.28
N ILE A 236 21.56 -29.65 24.72
CA ILE A 236 22.24 -29.92 26.00
C ILE A 236 21.26 -29.88 27.20
N PRO A 237 20.42 -28.85 27.40
CA PRO A 237 19.47 -28.83 28.51
C PRO A 237 18.35 -29.86 28.34
N MET A 238 17.90 -30.16 27.11
CA MET A 238 16.86 -31.17 26.87
C MET A 238 17.32 -32.59 27.25
N PHE A 239 18.57 -32.94 26.92
CA PHE A 239 19.17 -34.21 27.35
C PHE A 239 19.41 -34.23 28.86
N TYR A 240 19.81 -33.10 29.46
CA TYR A 240 20.03 -33.01 30.90
C TYR A 240 18.74 -33.18 31.70
N VAL A 241 17.65 -32.51 31.30
CA VAL A 241 16.33 -32.66 31.95
C VAL A 241 15.82 -34.08 31.81
N SER A 242 15.92 -34.68 30.62
CA SER A 242 15.53 -36.07 30.41
C SER A 242 16.33 -37.03 31.30
N TYR A 243 17.64 -36.86 31.38
CA TYR A 243 18.51 -37.70 32.21
C TYR A 243 18.22 -37.58 33.72
N VAL A 244 17.95 -36.37 34.21
CA VAL A 244 17.56 -36.14 35.61
C VAL A 244 16.18 -36.74 35.93
N SER A 245 15.23 -36.62 35.01
CA SER A 245 13.91 -37.26 35.16
C SER A 245 13.99 -38.78 35.16
N TYR A 246 14.84 -39.38 34.30
CA TYR A 246 15.03 -40.83 34.30
C TYR A 246 15.71 -41.32 35.58
N THR A 247 16.78 -40.65 36.06
CA THR A 247 17.47 -41.07 37.28
C THR A 247 16.57 -40.93 38.51
N SER A 248 15.84 -39.83 38.65
CA SER A 248 14.85 -39.65 39.73
C SER A 248 13.73 -40.70 39.72
N LEU A 249 13.14 -40.99 38.54
CA LEU A 249 12.14 -42.06 38.41
C LEU A 249 12.71 -43.43 38.77
N THR A 250 13.92 -43.75 38.32
CA THR A 250 14.56 -45.03 38.67
C THR A 250 14.84 -45.14 40.17
N CYS A 251 15.31 -44.07 40.83
CA CYS A 251 15.50 -44.04 42.28
C CYS A 251 14.17 -44.21 43.03
N LEU A 252 13.09 -43.60 42.55
CA LEU A 252 11.77 -43.70 43.18
C LEU A 252 11.18 -45.12 43.04
N VAL A 253 11.29 -45.72 41.85
CA VAL A 253 10.89 -47.11 41.61
C VAL A 253 11.69 -48.09 42.46
N LEU A 254 13.02 -47.92 42.54
CA LEU A 254 13.87 -48.74 43.41
C LEU A 254 13.54 -48.54 44.89
N GLY A 255 13.23 -47.32 45.32
CA GLY A 255 12.77 -47.03 46.68
C GLY A 255 11.48 -47.75 47.04
N ILE A 256 10.47 -47.70 46.16
CA ILE A 256 9.17 -48.40 46.35
C ILE A 256 9.36 -49.92 46.40
N LEU A 257 10.20 -50.49 45.53
CA LEU A 257 10.45 -51.93 45.51
C LEU A 257 11.22 -52.42 46.76
N CYS A 258 12.05 -51.57 47.37
CA CYS A 258 12.82 -51.92 48.57
C CYS A 258 12.04 -51.72 49.89
N LEU A 259 11.01 -50.87 49.93
CA LEU A 259 10.14 -50.64 51.10
C LEU A 259 9.53 -51.91 51.73
N PRO A 260 8.94 -52.86 50.97
CA PRO A 260 8.35 -54.06 51.57
C PRO A 260 9.38 -55.01 52.19
N ALA A 261 10.61 -55.06 51.67
CA ALA A 261 11.69 -55.87 52.22
C ALA A 261 12.23 -55.28 53.55
N ALA A 262 12.30 -53.95 53.65
CA ALA A 262 12.69 -53.29 54.90
C ALA A 262 11.61 -53.42 55.99
N CYS A 263 10.33 -53.33 55.63
CA CYS A 263 9.22 -53.50 56.58
C CYS A 263 9.14 -54.93 57.15
N SER A 264 9.46 -55.96 56.35
CA SER A 264 9.47 -57.35 56.82
C SER A 264 10.62 -57.64 57.78
N LEU A 265 11.78 -57.00 57.61
CA LEU A 265 12.90 -57.09 58.56
C LEU A 265 12.64 -56.38 59.89
N LEU A 266 11.90 -55.26 59.88
CA LEU A 266 11.51 -54.56 61.11
C LEU A 266 10.41 -55.33 61.88
N ALA A 267 9.47 -55.97 61.17
CA ALA A 267 8.44 -56.81 61.78
C ALA A 267 8.99 -58.07 62.46
N GLN A 268 10.16 -58.59 62.05
CA GLN A 268 10.83 -59.71 62.73
C GLN A 268 11.60 -59.29 63.99
N ARG A 269 11.81 -57.99 64.23
CA ARG A 269 12.54 -57.47 65.39
C ARG A 269 11.66 -56.87 66.48
N ALA A 270 10.37 -56.68 66.22
CA ALA A 270 9.36 -56.29 67.20
C ALA A 270 8.71 -57.54 67.80
#